data_AF-A0A844FXZ6-F1
#
_entry.id   AF-A0A844FXZ6-F1
#
_cell.length_a   1.000
_cell.length_b   1.000
_cell.length_c   1.000
_cell.angle_alpha   90.00
_cell.angle_beta   90.00
_cell.angle_gamma   90.00
#
_symmetry.space_group_name_H-M   'P 1'
#
loop_
_entity.id
_entity.type
_entity.pdbx_description
1 polymer ?
#
loop_
_entity_poly.entity_id
_entity_poly.type
_entity_poly.pdbx_seq_one_letter_code
_entity_poly.pdbx_strand_id
1 'polypeptide(L)'
;MSNPDEELDLFSFAEAQEAEKTAEEPAAAPAVPAAGAEETPPAADPESGLTFPARVPPPKALTRSDFQQLCVGFLASLAPHAVATSVPVRRFKYKVNAAGFWRGENARSKDVVKTAVVVLFDQVDNCFCECVDQQALLGEIHSLRGEKERLEAEIRENEPELASTDDLFSELRSWDYASSRNPAYRKLRARLEKLQHTLHQGSRLERIRRAGAADLCYLAVPTGLIAPDEIEAGWGIVYLNADRSFTLVREAELQTGVEPCNRQFLAQNIAVAATTAVLFMAGVDRRGKSVRFRRFPRKRQVQ
;
A
#
# COMPACT_ATOMS: atom_id res chain seq x y z
N MET A 1 35.61 7.34 -38.42
CA MET A 1 34.44 7.94 -39.09
C MET A 1 33.21 7.37 -38.38
N SER A 2 32.86 7.84 -37.19
CA SER A 2 32.31 9.16 -36.86
C SER A 2 31.02 9.41 -37.62
N ASN A 3 29.89 9.03 -37.01
CA ASN A 3 28.65 9.75 -37.17
C ASN A 3 28.14 10.05 -35.75
N PRO A 4 28.25 11.30 -35.27
CA PRO A 4 27.58 11.79 -34.08
C PRO A 4 26.12 12.17 -34.44
N ASP A 5 25.31 12.49 -33.43
CA ASP A 5 23.92 13.01 -33.53
C ASP A 5 22.81 11.96 -33.48
N GLU A 6 22.70 11.30 -32.33
CA GLU A 6 21.39 10.96 -31.73
C GLU A 6 21.36 11.50 -30.30
N GLU A 7 21.37 12.84 -30.17
CA GLU A 7 20.92 13.48 -28.93
C GLU A 7 19.40 13.27 -28.80
N LEU A 8 19.03 12.29 -27.96
CA LEU A 8 17.65 12.08 -27.54
C LEU A 8 17.16 13.30 -26.77
N ASP A 9 16.29 14.06 -27.42
CA ASP A 9 15.73 15.31 -26.94
C ASP A 9 14.77 15.08 -25.76
N LEU A 10 15.35 15.08 -24.54
CA LEU A 10 14.69 14.90 -23.24
C LEU A 10 13.76 16.06 -22.84
N PHE A 11 13.63 17.10 -23.67
CA PHE A 11 12.87 18.32 -23.35
C PHE A 11 11.54 18.48 -24.08
N SER A 12 11.23 17.66 -25.09
CA SER A 12 9.97 17.75 -25.84
C SER A 12 8.72 17.31 -25.04
N PHE A 13 8.89 16.53 -23.95
CA PHE A 13 7.76 16.04 -23.14
C PHE A 13 7.19 17.07 -22.14
N ALA A 14 7.82 18.23 -21.95
CA ALA A 14 7.34 19.25 -21.02
C ALA A 14 6.29 20.19 -21.64
N GLU A 15 6.37 20.48 -22.95
CA GLU A 15 5.43 21.41 -23.62
C GLU A 15 4.05 20.81 -23.86
N ALA A 16 3.95 19.48 -23.99
CA ALA A 16 2.66 18.80 -24.12
C ALA A 16 1.81 18.89 -22.84
N GLN A 17 2.39 19.19 -21.68
CA GLN A 17 1.67 19.32 -20.41
C GLN A 17 1.05 20.71 -20.17
N GLU A 18 1.46 21.73 -20.92
CA GLU A 18 0.90 23.09 -20.78
C GLU A 18 -0.28 23.33 -21.75
N ALA A 19 -0.32 22.65 -22.91
CA ALA A 19 -1.41 22.79 -23.87
C ALA A 19 -2.74 22.18 -23.39
N GLU A 20 -2.71 21.04 -22.68
CA GLU A 20 -3.93 20.37 -22.18
C GLU A 20 -4.53 21.02 -20.91
N LYS A 21 -3.82 21.95 -20.28
CA LYS A 21 -4.29 22.60 -19.04
C LYS A 21 -5.02 23.93 -19.25
N THR A 22 -5.16 24.37 -20.51
CA THR A 22 -5.76 25.67 -20.87
C THR A 22 -7.19 25.55 -21.42
N ALA A 23 -7.77 24.34 -21.45
CA ALA A 23 -9.09 24.10 -22.00
C ALA A 23 -10.01 23.34 -21.02
N GLU A 24 -10.22 23.88 -19.81
CA GLU A 24 -11.39 23.52 -19.02
C GLU A 24 -11.75 24.66 -18.05
N GLU A 25 -12.55 25.58 -18.56
CA GLU A 25 -13.17 26.69 -17.85
C GLU A 25 -14.61 26.25 -17.48
N PRO A 26 -15.01 26.17 -16.19
CA PRO A 26 -16.41 25.95 -15.87
C PRO A 26 -17.15 27.28 -15.77
N ALA A 27 -18.19 27.39 -16.62
CA ALA A 27 -19.14 28.48 -16.70
C ALA A 27 -19.90 28.70 -15.38
N ALA A 28 -20.12 29.98 -15.07
CA ALA A 28 -20.90 30.48 -13.95
C ALA A 28 -22.41 30.30 -14.15
N ALA A 29 -23.12 30.04 -13.05
CA ALA A 29 -24.58 30.21 -12.91
C ALA A 29 -24.92 30.55 -11.44
N PRO A 30 -26.04 31.25 -11.16
CA PRO A 30 -26.00 32.50 -10.39
C PRO A 30 -26.51 32.41 -8.94
N ALA A 31 -26.15 33.44 -8.16
CA ALA A 31 -26.71 33.80 -6.86
C ALA A 31 -28.20 34.19 -6.97
N VAL A 32 -29.01 34.03 -5.92
CA VAL A 32 -29.52 35.06 -4.97
C VAL A 32 -30.81 34.46 -4.32
N PRO A 33 -31.36 34.85 -3.13
CA PRO A 33 -30.82 35.46 -1.90
C PRO A 33 -31.19 34.68 -0.60
N ALA A 34 -30.66 35.21 0.52
CA ALA A 34 -31.03 34.91 1.89
C ALA A 34 -32.41 35.47 2.31
N ALA A 35 -33.13 34.69 3.13
CA ALA A 35 -34.15 35.09 4.11
C ALA A 35 -34.09 33.99 5.21
N GLY A 36 -33.96 34.22 6.51
CA GLY A 36 -34.56 35.27 7.31
C GLY A 36 -35.75 34.67 8.07
N ALA A 37 -35.49 33.88 9.12
CA ALA A 37 -36.49 33.53 10.14
C ALA A 37 -35.79 33.12 11.45
N GLU A 38 -35.91 34.00 12.44
CA GLU A 38 -35.73 33.69 13.86
C GLU A 38 -36.75 32.63 14.29
N GLU A 39 -36.32 31.62 15.04
CA GLU A 39 -37.20 30.94 15.99
C GLU A 39 -36.38 30.58 17.25
N THR A 40 -36.69 31.28 18.32
CA THR A 40 -36.21 31.06 19.70
C THR A 40 -36.73 29.73 20.29
N PRO A 41 -36.05 29.17 21.31
CA PRO A 41 -36.16 27.78 21.75
C PRO A 41 -37.24 27.57 22.83
N PRO A 42 -37.74 26.33 23.03
CA PRO A 42 -38.42 25.98 24.27
C PRO A 42 -37.45 25.38 25.32
N ALA A 43 -37.42 26.03 26.49
CA ALA A 43 -37.06 25.44 27.79
C ALA A 43 -38.21 24.50 28.25
N ALA A 44 -38.11 23.52 29.15
CA ALA A 44 -37.09 22.95 30.05
C ALA A 44 -37.44 21.44 30.18
N ASP A 45 -36.57 20.54 30.65
CA ASP A 45 -36.52 20.20 32.08
C ASP A 45 -35.24 19.43 32.48
N PRO A 46 -34.88 19.44 33.78
CA PRO A 46 -33.57 19.06 34.30
C PRO A 46 -33.48 17.57 34.63
N GLU A 47 -32.27 17.13 34.99
CA GLU A 47 -31.92 15.79 35.50
C GLU A 47 -31.45 14.74 34.48
N SER A 48 -30.17 14.83 34.13
CA SER A 48 -29.30 13.65 34.21
C SER A 48 -27.85 14.11 34.31
N GLY A 49 -27.37 14.18 35.55
CA GLY A 49 -25.96 14.36 35.86
C GLY A 49 -25.16 13.14 35.40
N LEU A 50 -24.72 13.14 34.15
CA LEU A 50 -23.61 12.35 33.69
C LEU A 50 -22.59 13.32 33.10
N THR A 51 -21.72 13.85 33.96
CA THR A 51 -20.43 14.38 33.55
C THR A 51 -19.69 13.25 32.86
N PHE A 52 -19.76 13.20 31.53
CA PHE A 52 -18.85 12.40 30.74
C PHE A 52 -17.44 12.87 31.10
N PRO A 53 -16.55 12.00 31.62
CA PRO A 53 -15.16 12.39 31.79
C PRO A 53 -14.67 12.90 30.44
N ALA A 54 -14.04 14.07 30.43
CA ALA A 54 -13.44 14.65 29.25
C ALA A 54 -12.71 13.53 28.50
N ARG A 55 -13.24 13.17 27.33
CA ARG A 55 -12.77 12.03 26.54
C ARG A 55 -11.28 12.24 26.32
N VAL A 56 -10.45 11.52 27.08
CA VAL A 56 -9.01 11.52 26.89
C VAL A 56 -8.82 11.22 25.40
N PRO A 57 -8.16 12.10 24.63
CA PRO A 57 -8.06 11.92 23.19
C PRO A 57 -7.44 10.54 22.95
N PRO A 58 -8.02 9.71 22.05
CA PRO A 58 -7.45 8.41 21.74
C PRO A 58 -5.98 8.61 21.35
N PRO A 59 -5.08 7.67 21.72
CA PRO A 59 -3.67 7.76 21.34
C PRO A 59 -3.59 8.09 19.85
N LYS A 60 -2.83 9.13 19.50
CA LYS A 60 -2.79 9.67 18.14
C LYS A 60 -2.56 8.52 17.17
N ALA A 61 -3.56 8.23 16.34
CA ALA A 61 -3.40 7.30 15.23
C ALA A 61 -2.17 7.72 14.42
N LEU A 62 -1.31 6.75 14.09
CA LEU A 62 -0.10 7.00 13.32
C LEU A 62 -0.45 7.71 12.01
N THR A 63 0.32 8.75 11.68
CA THR A 63 0.16 9.46 10.42
C THR A 63 0.84 8.68 9.29
N ARG A 64 0.49 9.01 8.04
CA ARG A 64 1.19 8.48 6.85
C ARG A 64 2.71 8.71 6.90
N SER A 65 3.17 9.83 7.47
CA SER A 65 4.60 10.07 7.67
C SER A 65 5.23 9.15 8.72
N ASP A 66 4.49 8.76 9.75
CA ASP A 66 4.97 7.77 10.72
C ASP A 66 5.11 6.39 10.05
N PHE A 67 4.11 5.95 9.26
CA PHE A 67 4.23 4.70 8.51
C PHE A 67 5.39 4.71 7.52
N GLN A 68 5.59 5.84 6.83
CA GLN A 68 6.73 6.03 5.95
C GLN A 68 8.07 5.91 6.68
N GLN A 69 8.17 6.41 7.92
CA GLN A 69 9.36 6.23 8.77
C GLN A 69 9.56 4.77 9.14
N LEU A 70 8.49 4.04 9.47
CA LEU A 70 8.57 2.61 9.79
C LEU A 70 9.00 1.78 8.58
N CYS A 71 8.53 2.08 7.37
CA CYS A 71 9.01 1.41 6.15
C CYS A 71 10.53 1.57 5.96
N VAL A 72 11.05 2.76 6.21
CA VAL A 72 12.50 3.03 6.15
C VAL A 72 13.22 2.33 7.30
N GLY A 73 12.66 2.36 8.51
CA GLY A 73 13.21 1.70 9.68
C GLY A 73 13.32 0.18 9.50
N PHE A 74 12.29 -0.43 8.92
CA PHE A 74 12.32 -1.84 8.53
C PHE A 74 13.43 -2.10 7.50
N LEU A 75 13.50 -1.35 6.39
CA LEU A 75 14.59 -1.55 5.43
C LEU A 75 15.97 -1.34 6.07
N ALA A 76 16.13 -0.36 6.96
CA ALA A 76 17.38 -0.12 7.66
C ALA A 76 17.80 -1.31 8.54
N SER A 77 16.84 -2.03 9.13
CA SER A 77 17.11 -3.26 9.90
C SER A 77 17.71 -4.39 9.07
N LEU A 78 17.47 -4.40 7.75
CA LEU A 78 18.10 -5.33 6.81
C LEU A 78 19.54 -4.91 6.42
N ALA A 79 20.04 -3.79 6.95
CA ALA A 79 21.36 -3.23 6.71
C ALA A 79 21.75 -3.08 5.21
N PRO A 80 20.93 -2.42 4.37
CA PRO A 80 21.32 -2.07 3.01
C PRO A 80 22.44 -1.03 2.99
N HIS A 81 23.22 -1.02 1.91
CA HIS A 81 24.29 -0.03 1.72
C HIS A 81 23.74 1.35 1.39
N ALA A 82 22.54 1.43 0.82
CA ALA A 82 21.82 2.67 0.61
C ALA A 82 20.31 2.43 0.71
N VAL A 83 19.59 3.45 1.17
CA VAL A 83 18.14 3.47 1.28
C VAL A 83 17.61 4.82 0.84
N ALA A 84 16.45 4.84 0.20
CA ALA A 84 15.74 6.06 -0.14
C ALA A 84 14.22 5.88 -0.03
N THR A 85 13.51 6.99 0.12
CA THR A 85 12.05 7.06 0.14
C THR A 85 11.48 7.56 -1.18
N SER A 86 10.26 7.16 -1.51
CA SER A 86 9.52 7.65 -2.69
C SER A 86 10.27 7.40 -4.01
N VAL A 87 10.80 6.19 -4.17
CA VAL A 87 11.68 5.82 -5.28
C VAL A 87 10.85 5.40 -6.49
N PRO A 88 11.08 5.98 -7.68
CA PRO A 88 10.40 5.54 -8.90
C PRO A 88 10.94 4.19 -9.38
N VAL A 89 10.08 3.35 -9.94
CA VAL A 89 10.46 2.04 -10.48
C VAL A 89 10.24 2.04 -12.00
N ARG A 90 11.29 1.72 -12.75
CA ARG A 90 11.47 1.96 -14.21
C ARG A 90 10.27 1.65 -15.12
N ARG A 91 9.46 0.64 -14.80
CA ARG A 91 8.35 0.17 -15.66
C ARG A 91 6.98 0.74 -15.31
N PHE A 92 6.86 1.46 -14.20
CA PHE A 92 5.55 1.93 -13.75
C PHE A 92 5.57 3.39 -13.32
N LYS A 93 4.43 4.07 -13.51
CA LYS A 93 4.20 5.44 -13.01
C LYS A 93 4.18 5.53 -11.47
N TYR A 94 4.42 4.43 -10.75
CA TYR A 94 4.32 4.36 -9.30
C TYR A 94 5.67 4.53 -8.61
N LYS A 95 5.64 5.23 -7.47
CA LYS A 95 6.77 5.33 -6.55
C LYS A 95 6.58 4.32 -5.42
N VAL A 96 7.60 3.53 -5.13
CA VAL A 96 7.61 2.69 -3.92
C VAL A 96 7.94 3.55 -2.71
N ASN A 97 7.43 3.15 -1.55
CA ASN A 97 7.58 3.93 -0.33
C ASN A 97 9.03 3.97 0.11
N ALA A 98 9.69 2.82 0.12
CA ALA A 98 11.11 2.76 0.39
C ALA A 98 11.78 1.73 -0.51
N ALA A 99 13.05 1.96 -0.86
CA ALA A 99 13.86 1.01 -1.58
C ALA A 99 15.30 1.05 -1.08
N GLY A 100 15.97 -0.09 -1.13
CA GLY A 100 17.36 -0.24 -0.73
C GLY A 100 18.13 -1.17 -1.64
N PHE A 101 19.45 -1.04 -1.64
CA PHE A 101 20.33 -1.93 -2.39
C PHE A 101 21.58 -2.33 -1.61
N TRP A 102 22.15 -3.47 -2.00
CA TRP A 102 23.42 -3.98 -1.50
C TRP A 102 24.44 -4.06 -2.62
N ARG A 103 25.65 -3.60 -2.31
CA ARG A 103 26.80 -3.72 -3.19
C ARG A 103 27.45 -5.09 -2.98
N GLY A 104 28.13 -5.58 -4.01
CA GLY A 104 29.00 -6.74 -3.86
C GLY A 104 30.20 -6.44 -2.96
N GLU A 105 30.79 -7.50 -2.40
CA GLU A 105 31.95 -7.44 -1.51
C GLU A 105 33.19 -6.84 -2.19
N ASN A 106 33.26 -6.94 -3.52
CA ASN A 106 34.33 -6.34 -4.30
C ASN A 106 34.19 -4.83 -4.38
N ALA A 107 34.97 -4.10 -3.57
CA ALA A 107 34.98 -2.63 -3.55
C ALA A 107 35.27 -1.97 -4.93
N ARG A 108 35.98 -2.66 -5.83
CA ARG A 108 36.24 -2.21 -7.21
C ARG A 108 35.08 -2.45 -8.17
N SER A 109 34.23 -3.42 -7.87
CA SER A 109 33.01 -3.69 -8.61
C SER A 109 31.95 -2.67 -8.20
N LYS A 110 31.26 -2.11 -9.19
CA LYS A 110 30.10 -1.23 -8.99
C LYS A 110 28.80 -2.04 -9.03
N ASP A 111 28.89 -3.36 -8.86
CA ASP A 111 27.76 -4.24 -9.07
C ASP A 111 26.81 -4.20 -7.87
N VAL A 112 25.54 -4.06 -8.21
CA VAL A 112 24.44 -4.16 -7.28
C VAL A 112 24.04 -5.63 -7.25
N VAL A 113 24.31 -6.30 -6.13
CA VAL A 113 24.09 -7.74 -5.98
C VAL A 113 22.65 -8.03 -5.58
N LYS A 114 22.06 -7.14 -4.80
CA LYS A 114 20.72 -7.33 -4.23
C LYS A 114 19.99 -6.00 -4.11
N THR A 115 18.69 -6.03 -4.32
CA THR A 115 17.79 -4.89 -4.21
C THR A 115 16.52 -5.27 -3.47
N ALA A 116 15.97 -4.34 -2.70
CA ALA A 116 14.73 -4.53 -1.98
C ALA A 116 13.81 -3.32 -2.16
N VAL A 117 12.51 -3.57 -2.25
CA VAL A 117 11.46 -2.54 -2.25
C VAL A 117 10.44 -2.81 -1.16
N VAL A 118 9.95 -1.73 -0.56
CA VAL A 118 8.82 -1.73 0.38
C VAL A 118 7.70 -0.90 -0.21
N VAL A 119 6.54 -1.53 -0.34
CA VAL A 119 5.27 -0.88 -0.69
C VAL A 119 4.43 -0.75 0.58
N LEU A 120 3.93 0.45 0.87
CA LEU A 120 3.03 0.69 1.99
C LEU A 120 1.58 0.67 1.50
N PHE A 121 0.72 -0.10 2.17
CA PHE A 121 -0.72 0.11 2.13
C PHE A 121 -1.21 0.60 3.48
N ASP A 122 -1.67 1.85 3.50
CA ASP A 122 -2.31 2.49 4.64
C ASP A 122 -3.83 2.24 4.69
N GLN A 123 -4.42 1.82 3.56
CA GLN A 123 -5.84 1.50 3.41
C GLN A 123 -6.05 0.25 2.54
N VAL A 124 -7.14 -0.47 2.79
CA VAL A 124 -7.51 -1.72 2.11
C VAL A 124 -7.66 -1.50 0.60
N ASP A 125 -8.22 -0.36 0.19
CA ASP A 125 -8.49 -0.04 -1.23
C ASP A 125 -7.22 0.07 -2.07
N ASN A 126 -6.08 0.42 -1.45
CA ASN A 126 -4.78 0.56 -2.13
C ASN A 126 -4.14 -0.80 -2.49
N CYS A 127 -4.67 -1.90 -1.95
CA CYS A 127 -4.09 -3.23 -2.13
C CYS A 127 -4.47 -3.92 -3.44
N PHE A 128 -5.62 -3.57 -3.97
CA PHE A 128 -6.25 -4.32 -5.04
C PHE A 128 -6.13 -3.59 -6.38
N CYS A 129 -6.44 -4.31 -7.46
CA CYS A 129 -6.36 -3.82 -8.81
C CYS A 129 -7.00 -2.43 -8.97
N GLU A 130 -6.29 -1.47 -9.60
CA GLU A 130 -6.88 -0.25 -10.17
C GLU A 130 -7.74 -0.62 -11.40
N CYS A 131 -8.70 -1.53 -11.24
CA CYS A 131 -9.66 -1.88 -12.27
C CYS A 131 -10.84 -0.91 -12.18
N VAL A 132 -11.37 -0.50 -13.35
CA VAL A 132 -12.55 0.37 -13.47
C VAL A 132 -13.77 -0.20 -12.72
N ASP A 133 -13.83 -1.54 -12.54
CA ASP A 133 -14.90 -2.27 -11.85
C ASP A 133 -14.51 -2.86 -10.49
N GLN A 134 -13.50 -2.31 -9.79
CA GLN A 134 -13.05 -2.80 -8.48
C GLN A 134 -14.20 -2.91 -7.46
N GLN A 135 -15.09 -1.91 -7.41
CA GLN A 135 -16.23 -1.90 -6.50
C GLN A 135 -17.26 -2.99 -6.84
N ALA A 136 -17.48 -3.26 -8.12
CA ALA A 136 -18.38 -4.33 -8.55
C ALA A 136 -17.81 -5.71 -8.19
N LEU A 137 -16.50 -5.91 -8.38
CA LEU A 137 -15.81 -7.15 -8.04
C LEU A 137 -15.78 -7.41 -6.52
N LEU A 138 -15.52 -6.37 -5.72
CA LEU A 138 -15.61 -6.46 -4.25
C LEU A 138 -17.04 -6.72 -3.78
N GLY A 139 -18.03 -6.09 -4.41
CA GLY A 139 -19.45 -6.35 -4.17
C GLY A 139 -19.83 -7.80 -4.45
N GLU A 140 -19.32 -8.38 -5.54
CA GLU A 140 -19.52 -9.79 -5.88
C GLU A 140 -18.82 -10.74 -4.88
N ILE A 141 -17.62 -10.38 -4.39
CA ILE A 141 -16.96 -11.15 -3.33
C ILE A 141 -17.77 -11.09 -2.03
N HIS A 142 -18.31 -9.93 -1.68
CA HIS A 142 -19.13 -9.76 -0.48
C HIS A 142 -20.44 -10.56 -0.56
N SER A 143 -21.12 -10.53 -1.71
CA SER A 143 -22.33 -11.34 -1.91
C SER A 143 -22.03 -12.83 -1.84
N LEU A 144 -20.95 -13.29 -2.48
CA LEU A 144 -20.51 -14.68 -2.43
C LEU A 144 -20.06 -15.12 -1.04
N ARG A 145 -19.47 -14.23 -0.22
CA ARG A 145 -19.18 -14.51 1.20
C ARG A 145 -20.47 -14.68 2.02
N GLY A 146 -21.51 -13.87 1.76
CA GLY A 146 -22.82 -14.05 2.38
C GLY A 146 -23.51 -15.35 1.97
N GLU A 147 -23.39 -15.74 0.69
CA GLU A 147 -23.88 -17.04 0.20
C GLU A 147 -23.09 -18.21 0.81
N LYS A 148 -21.78 -18.06 0.99
CA LYS A 148 -20.92 -19.04 1.66
C LYS A 148 -21.42 -19.33 3.08
N GLU A 149 -21.68 -18.29 3.87
CA GLU A 149 -22.14 -18.43 5.26
C GLU A 149 -23.50 -19.14 5.36
N ARG A 150 -24.41 -18.86 4.42
CA ARG A 150 -25.70 -19.57 4.33
C ARG A 150 -25.52 -21.05 4.01
N LEU A 151 -24.69 -21.37 3.01
CA LEU A 151 -24.41 -22.76 2.64
C LEU A 151 -23.66 -23.51 3.76
N GLU A 152 -22.77 -22.83 4.50
CA GLU A 152 -22.12 -23.42 5.67
C GLU A 152 -23.12 -23.75 6.78
N ALA A 153 -24.14 -22.89 7.01
CA ALA A 153 -25.22 -23.18 7.95
C ALA A 153 -26.05 -24.41 7.50
N GLU A 154 -26.39 -24.49 6.21
CA GLU A 154 -27.09 -25.66 5.66
C GLU A 154 -26.26 -26.95 5.74
N ILE A 155 -24.93 -26.86 5.56
CA ILE A 155 -24.01 -28.01 5.69
C ILE A 155 -23.93 -28.47 7.14
N ARG A 156 -23.95 -27.54 8.12
CA ARG A 156 -23.97 -27.90 9.55
C ARG A 156 -25.20 -28.73 9.92
N GLU A 157 -26.34 -28.48 9.28
CA GLU A 157 -27.58 -29.23 9.51
C GLU A 157 -27.61 -30.58 8.79
N ASN A 158 -27.13 -30.62 7.53
CA ASN A 158 -27.30 -31.78 6.65
C ASN A 158 -26.12 -32.78 6.67
N GLU A 159 -24.90 -32.33 6.99
CA GLU A 159 -23.68 -33.15 6.97
C GLU A 159 -22.95 -33.08 8.34
N PRO A 160 -23.58 -33.50 9.46
CA PRO A 160 -22.98 -33.42 10.80
C PRO A 160 -21.70 -34.27 10.97
N GLU A 161 -21.47 -35.21 10.05
CA GLU A 161 -20.28 -36.06 9.96
C GLU A 161 -18.98 -35.28 9.68
N LEU A 162 -19.08 -34.04 9.18
CA LEU A 162 -17.94 -33.15 8.95
C LEU A 162 -17.48 -32.41 10.21
N ALA A 163 -18.23 -32.52 11.29
CA ALA A 163 -17.93 -31.85 12.53
C ALA A 163 -16.87 -32.63 13.32
N SER A 164 -15.84 -31.94 13.80
CA SER A 164 -14.82 -32.54 14.67
C SER A 164 -15.46 -33.12 15.93
N THR A 165 -15.10 -34.35 16.26
CA THR A 165 -15.68 -35.08 17.40
C THR A 165 -15.00 -34.74 18.73
N ASP A 166 -13.83 -34.10 18.68
CA ASP A 166 -12.99 -33.78 19.86
C ASP A 166 -13.39 -32.49 20.59
N ASP A 167 -14.33 -31.71 20.06
CA ASP A 167 -14.71 -30.43 20.65
C ASP A 167 -15.77 -30.61 21.76
N LEU A 168 -15.36 -30.28 23.00
CA LEU A 168 -16.15 -30.37 24.24
C LEU A 168 -17.43 -29.52 24.24
N PHE A 169 -17.52 -28.52 23.36
CA PHE A 169 -18.68 -27.65 23.22
C PHE A 169 -19.18 -27.69 21.77
N SER A 170 -20.47 -27.92 21.59
CA SER A 170 -21.12 -27.94 20.26
C SER A 170 -20.98 -26.62 19.50
N GLU A 171 -20.82 -25.50 20.22
CA GLU A 171 -20.73 -24.14 19.68
C GLU A 171 -19.34 -23.79 19.14
N LEU A 172 -18.28 -24.44 19.64
CA LEU A 172 -16.90 -24.26 19.18
C LEU A 172 -16.44 -25.38 18.26
N ARG A 173 -17.37 -26.25 17.84
CA ARG A 173 -17.04 -27.42 17.02
C ARG A 173 -16.49 -26.97 15.67
N SER A 174 -15.28 -27.40 15.37
CA SER A 174 -14.60 -27.17 14.10
C SER A 174 -15.22 -28.05 13.01
N TRP A 175 -15.40 -27.51 11.81
CA TRP A 175 -16.04 -28.21 10.68
C TRP A 175 -15.08 -28.28 9.49
N ASP A 176 -14.87 -29.48 8.95
CA ASP A 176 -14.09 -29.64 7.73
C ASP A 176 -14.93 -29.40 6.47
N TYR A 177 -15.16 -28.14 6.14
CA TYR A 177 -15.90 -27.78 4.93
C TYR A 177 -15.18 -28.17 3.63
N ALA A 178 -13.88 -28.51 3.66
CA ALA A 178 -13.14 -28.89 2.46
C ALA A 178 -13.58 -30.26 1.92
N SER A 179 -14.04 -31.15 2.80
CA SER A 179 -14.52 -32.50 2.44
C SER A 179 -16.02 -32.58 2.16
N SER A 180 -16.76 -31.46 2.27
CA SER A 180 -18.21 -31.43 2.02
C SER A 180 -18.61 -31.96 0.64
N ARG A 181 -19.74 -32.67 0.57
CA ARG A 181 -20.29 -33.26 -0.66
C ARG A 181 -21.17 -32.29 -1.45
N ASN A 182 -21.50 -31.13 -0.89
CA ASN A 182 -22.38 -30.16 -1.53
C ASN A 182 -21.74 -29.56 -2.83
N PRO A 183 -22.31 -29.84 -4.01
CA PRO A 183 -21.74 -29.37 -5.28
C PRO A 183 -21.90 -27.85 -5.46
N ALA A 184 -22.90 -27.22 -4.84
CA ALA A 184 -23.08 -25.76 -4.87
C ALA A 184 -21.98 -25.07 -4.07
N TYR A 185 -21.64 -25.60 -2.89
CA TYR A 185 -20.55 -25.09 -2.05
C TYR A 185 -19.18 -25.19 -2.74
N ARG A 186 -18.87 -26.33 -3.38
CA ARG A 186 -17.62 -26.50 -4.13
C ARG A 186 -17.52 -25.54 -5.31
N LYS A 187 -18.61 -25.31 -6.05
CA LYS A 187 -18.66 -24.33 -7.15
C LYS A 187 -18.46 -22.90 -6.64
N LEU A 188 -19.10 -22.55 -5.52
CA LEU A 188 -18.98 -21.24 -4.89
C LEU A 188 -17.54 -20.99 -4.41
N ARG A 189 -16.91 -21.98 -3.78
CA ARG A 189 -15.50 -21.90 -3.37
C ARG A 189 -14.58 -21.69 -4.57
N ALA A 190 -14.73 -22.49 -5.63
CA ALA A 190 -13.92 -22.34 -6.83
C ALA A 190 -14.14 -20.97 -7.53
N ARG A 191 -15.37 -20.42 -7.44
CA ARG A 191 -15.67 -19.07 -7.95
C ARG A 191 -15.04 -17.98 -7.09
N LEU A 192 -15.10 -18.10 -5.76
CA LEU A 192 -14.40 -17.20 -4.84
C LEU A 192 -12.89 -17.23 -5.07
N GLU A 193 -12.29 -18.41 -5.16
CA GLU A 193 -10.84 -18.55 -5.45
C GLU A 193 -10.48 -17.92 -6.80
N LYS A 194 -11.31 -18.11 -7.84
CA LYS A 194 -11.11 -17.44 -9.15
C LYS A 194 -11.25 -15.93 -9.07
N LEU A 195 -12.27 -15.40 -8.40
CA LEU A 195 -12.48 -13.95 -8.28
C LEU A 195 -11.39 -13.30 -7.43
N GLN A 196 -10.96 -13.96 -6.36
CA GLN A 196 -9.79 -13.54 -5.59
C GLN A 196 -8.54 -13.55 -6.48
N HIS A 197 -8.29 -14.63 -7.21
CA HIS A 197 -7.15 -14.69 -8.13
C HIS A 197 -7.22 -13.57 -9.18
N THR A 198 -8.39 -13.28 -9.76
CA THR A 198 -8.59 -12.19 -10.73
C THR A 198 -8.42 -10.81 -10.09
N LEU A 199 -8.86 -10.62 -8.84
CA LEU A 199 -8.66 -9.38 -8.07
C LEU A 199 -7.16 -9.09 -7.85
N HIS A 200 -6.37 -10.14 -7.66
CA HIS A 200 -4.91 -10.05 -7.51
C HIS A 200 -4.17 -9.95 -8.84
N GLN A 201 -4.73 -10.52 -9.93
CA GLN A 201 -4.20 -10.39 -11.29
C GLN A 201 -4.29 -8.93 -11.76
N GLY A 202 -3.17 -8.35 -12.15
CA GLY A 202 -3.04 -6.95 -12.57
C GLY A 202 -2.86 -5.96 -11.41
N SER A 203 -2.84 -6.44 -10.16
CA SER A 203 -2.62 -5.58 -8.99
C SER A 203 -1.26 -4.88 -9.07
N ARG A 204 -1.13 -3.75 -8.36
CA ARG A 204 0.13 -3.01 -8.29
C ARG A 204 1.28 -3.90 -7.81
N LEU A 205 1.00 -4.84 -6.90
CA LEU A 205 1.97 -5.80 -6.38
C LEU A 205 2.44 -6.78 -7.45
N GLU A 206 1.50 -7.45 -8.13
CA GLU A 206 1.86 -8.40 -9.19
C GLU A 206 2.64 -7.70 -10.32
N ARG A 207 2.24 -6.47 -10.69
CA ARG A 207 2.95 -5.65 -11.67
C ARG A 207 4.41 -5.39 -11.26
N ILE A 208 4.66 -4.94 -10.04
CA ILE A 208 6.01 -4.68 -9.52
C ILE A 208 6.87 -5.95 -9.55
N ARG A 209 6.30 -7.08 -9.14
CA ARG A 209 6.99 -8.37 -9.11
C ARG A 209 7.28 -8.90 -10.52
N ARG A 210 6.27 -8.98 -11.38
CA ARG A 210 6.41 -9.45 -12.77
C ARG A 210 7.40 -8.62 -13.58
N ALA A 211 7.51 -7.32 -13.30
CA ALA A 211 8.47 -6.46 -13.97
C ALA A 211 9.94 -6.76 -13.59
N GLY A 212 10.18 -7.56 -12.54
CA GLY A 212 11.52 -7.81 -12.00
C GLY A 212 12.16 -6.53 -11.48
N ALA A 213 11.38 -5.74 -10.74
CA ALA A 213 11.80 -4.43 -10.24
C ALA A 213 12.90 -4.51 -9.17
N ALA A 214 12.84 -5.54 -8.32
CA ALA A 214 13.77 -5.76 -7.23
C ALA A 214 13.84 -7.25 -6.87
N ASP A 215 14.94 -7.66 -6.24
CA ASP A 215 15.17 -9.05 -5.82
C ASP A 215 14.27 -9.46 -4.65
N LEU A 216 14.00 -8.51 -3.74
CA LEU A 216 13.09 -8.67 -2.61
C LEU A 216 11.96 -7.66 -2.65
N CYS A 217 10.74 -8.15 -2.47
CA CYS A 217 9.54 -7.34 -2.45
C CYS A 217 8.82 -7.50 -1.10
N TYR A 218 8.76 -6.43 -0.33
CA TYR A 218 8.06 -6.39 0.95
C TYR A 218 6.82 -5.51 0.87
N LEU A 219 5.75 -5.97 1.50
CA LEU A 219 4.55 -5.20 1.75
C LEU A 219 4.51 -4.80 3.22
N ALA A 220 4.43 -3.50 3.47
CA ALA A 220 4.21 -2.95 4.79
C ALA A 220 2.73 -2.57 4.94
N VAL A 221 2.06 -3.10 5.96
CA VAL A 221 0.66 -2.82 6.25
C VAL A 221 0.46 -2.56 7.74
N PRO A 222 -0.43 -1.65 8.14
CA PRO A 222 -0.89 -1.56 9.52
C PRO A 222 -1.38 -2.92 10.03
N THR A 223 -1.10 -3.21 11.29
CA THR A 223 -1.50 -4.47 11.93
C THR A 223 -3.01 -4.65 11.84
N GLY A 224 -3.45 -5.82 11.36
CA GLY A 224 -4.86 -6.15 11.20
C GLY A 224 -5.55 -5.63 9.94
N LEU A 225 -4.83 -4.95 9.03
CA LEU A 225 -5.42 -4.49 7.77
C LEU A 225 -5.66 -5.63 6.77
N ILE A 226 -4.69 -6.55 6.64
CA ILE A 226 -4.69 -7.60 5.61
C ILE A 226 -4.20 -8.90 6.23
N ALA A 227 -4.92 -10.00 5.99
CA ALA A 227 -4.50 -11.33 6.42
C ALA A 227 -3.33 -11.83 5.55
N PRO A 228 -2.35 -12.56 6.11
CA PRO A 228 -1.18 -12.99 5.33
C PRO A 228 -1.51 -13.85 4.11
N ASP A 229 -2.62 -14.58 4.18
CA ASP A 229 -3.11 -15.47 3.13
C ASP A 229 -3.72 -14.73 1.93
N GLU A 230 -4.09 -13.46 2.10
CA GLU A 230 -4.65 -12.62 1.03
C GLU A 230 -3.58 -12.01 0.12
N ILE A 231 -2.29 -12.14 0.47
CA ILE A 231 -1.19 -11.53 -0.29
C ILE A 231 -0.48 -12.59 -1.11
N GLU A 232 -0.29 -12.31 -2.40
CA GLU A 232 0.40 -13.14 -3.39
C GLU A 232 1.68 -13.81 -2.83
N ALA A 233 1.79 -15.13 -3.07
CA ALA A 233 2.87 -15.97 -2.54
C ALA A 233 4.25 -15.46 -2.97
N GLY A 234 5.15 -15.20 -2.00
CA GLY A 234 6.53 -14.75 -2.17
C GLY A 234 6.81 -13.27 -1.92
N TRP A 235 5.78 -12.47 -1.64
CA TRP A 235 5.95 -11.16 -0.99
C TRP A 235 6.26 -11.33 0.50
N GLY A 236 7.24 -10.59 1.01
CA GLY A 236 7.42 -10.47 2.46
C GLY A 236 6.35 -9.56 3.05
N ILE A 237 5.86 -9.85 4.26
CA ILE A 237 4.81 -9.08 4.94
C ILE A 237 5.37 -8.51 6.22
N VAL A 238 5.21 -7.20 6.38
CA VAL A 238 5.63 -6.46 7.56
C VAL A 238 4.40 -5.74 8.14
N TYR A 239 4.07 -6.07 9.38
CA TYR A 239 3.06 -5.35 10.14
C TYR A 239 3.64 -4.13 10.83
N LEU A 240 2.99 -2.99 10.62
CA LEU A 240 3.32 -1.71 11.22
C LEU A 240 2.41 -1.50 12.42
N ASN A 241 2.98 -1.60 13.61
CA ASN A 241 2.25 -1.52 14.86
C ASN A 241 2.05 -0.05 15.28
N ALA A 242 0.98 0.21 16.04
CA ALA A 242 0.63 1.55 16.52
C ALA A 242 1.67 2.16 17.47
N ASP A 243 2.49 1.33 18.13
CA ASP A 243 3.57 1.69 19.04
C ASP A 243 4.87 2.11 18.33
N ARG A 244 4.84 2.28 17.00
CA ARG A 244 6.01 2.56 16.15
C ARG A 244 7.03 1.41 16.14
N SER A 245 6.60 0.18 16.39
CA SER A 245 7.37 -1.01 16.07
C SER A 245 6.91 -1.62 14.74
N PHE A 246 7.69 -2.57 14.23
CA PHE A 246 7.31 -3.37 13.07
C PHE A 246 7.57 -4.85 13.36
N THR A 247 6.70 -5.71 12.83
CA THR A 247 6.80 -7.16 12.98
C THR A 247 6.86 -7.80 11.60
N LEU A 248 7.93 -8.53 11.32
CA LEU A 248 8.04 -9.34 10.10
C LEU A 248 7.22 -10.62 10.29
N VAL A 249 6.13 -10.75 9.53
CA VAL A 249 5.23 -11.92 9.59
C VAL A 249 5.66 -12.98 8.59
N ARG A 250 6.11 -12.53 7.41
CA ARG A 250 6.54 -13.41 6.32
C ARG A 250 7.79 -12.83 5.68
N GLU A 251 8.83 -13.64 5.54
CA GLU A 251 10.05 -13.24 4.83
C GLU A 251 9.79 -13.12 3.32
N ALA A 252 10.47 -12.20 2.64
CA ALA A 252 10.34 -12.07 1.19
C ALA A 252 11.16 -13.14 0.48
N GLU A 253 10.59 -13.73 -0.56
CA GLU A 253 11.31 -14.68 -1.41
C GLU A 253 12.21 -13.94 -2.40
N LEU A 254 13.41 -14.49 -2.62
CA LEU A 254 14.34 -13.99 -3.64
C LEU A 254 13.80 -14.30 -5.03
N GLN A 255 13.62 -13.26 -5.85
CA GLN A 255 13.24 -13.42 -7.24
C GLN A 255 14.43 -13.85 -8.09
N THR A 256 14.33 -15.02 -8.72
CA THR A 256 15.38 -15.60 -9.58
C THR A 256 15.48 -14.95 -10.97
N GLY A 257 14.50 -14.14 -11.39
CA GLY A 257 14.42 -13.55 -12.74
C GLY A 257 14.78 -12.06 -12.85
N VAL A 258 15.44 -11.48 -11.85
CA VAL A 258 15.79 -10.04 -11.87
C VAL A 258 17.06 -9.81 -12.68
N GLU A 259 16.91 -9.13 -13.81
CA GLU A 259 18.02 -8.76 -14.68
C GLU A 259 19.01 -7.81 -13.98
N PRO A 260 20.34 -7.97 -14.15
CA PRO A 260 21.34 -7.09 -13.54
C PRO A 260 21.15 -5.61 -13.88
N CYS A 261 20.67 -5.31 -15.10
CA CYS A 261 20.37 -3.94 -15.50
C CYS A 261 19.28 -3.32 -14.62
N ASN A 262 18.23 -4.07 -14.26
CA ASN A 262 17.15 -3.56 -13.41
C ASN A 262 17.65 -3.23 -12.00
N ARG A 263 18.56 -4.03 -11.45
CA ARG A 263 19.21 -3.73 -10.15
C ARG A 263 19.97 -2.40 -10.20
N GLN A 264 20.74 -2.18 -11.27
CA GLN A 264 21.47 -0.93 -11.46
C GLN A 264 20.53 0.26 -11.65
N PHE A 265 19.45 0.12 -12.42
CA PHE A 265 18.44 1.16 -12.60
C PHE A 265 17.78 1.55 -11.27
N LEU A 266 17.38 0.57 -10.46
CA LEU A 266 16.80 0.84 -9.15
C LEU A 266 17.81 1.53 -8.22
N ALA A 267 19.08 1.11 -8.22
CA ALA A 267 20.13 1.77 -7.45
C ALA A 267 20.36 3.24 -7.88
N GLN A 268 20.31 3.54 -9.18
CA GLN A 268 20.36 4.93 -9.67
C GLN A 268 19.15 5.73 -9.19
N ASN A 269 17.94 5.16 -9.28
CA ASN A 269 16.73 5.82 -8.79
C ASN A 269 16.78 6.07 -7.28
N ILE A 270 17.34 5.14 -6.50
CA ILE A 270 17.60 5.30 -5.07
C ILE A 270 18.55 6.48 -4.85
N ALA A 271 19.65 6.57 -5.60
CA ALA A 271 20.59 7.68 -5.49
C ALA A 271 19.96 9.05 -5.81
N VAL A 272 19.13 9.13 -6.86
CA VAL A 272 18.41 10.36 -7.23
C VAL A 272 17.40 10.76 -6.15
N ALA A 273 16.63 9.80 -5.61
CA ALA A 273 15.68 10.05 -4.54
C ALA A 273 16.38 10.46 -3.23
N ALA A 274 17.48 9.81 -2.87
CA ALA A 274 18.31 10.16 -1.72
C ALA A 274 18.90 11.56 -1.87
N THR A 275 19.37 11.94 -3.06
CA THR A 275 19.88 13.29 -3.34
C THR A 275 18.80 14.33 -3.09
N THR A 276 17.56 14.08 -3.51
CA THR A 276 16.43 14.99 -3.26
C THR A 276 16.18 15.16 -1.75
N ALA A 277 16.26 14.08 -0.97
CA ALA A 277 16.14 14.14 0.47
C ALA A 277 17.30 14.91 1.13
N VAL A 278 18.54 14.68 0.69
CA VAL A 278 19.73 15.39 1.20
C VAL A 278 19.63 16.88 0.91
N LEU A 279 19.27 17.27 -0.31
CA LEU A 279 19.07 18.68 -0.68
C LEU A 279 17.99 19.33 0.19
N PHE A 280 16.85 18.65 0.37
CA PHE A 280 15.79 19.12 1.27
C PHE A 280 16.30 19.32 2.70
N MET A 281 17.03 18.35 3.25
CA MET A 281 17.60 18.44 4.61
C MET A 281 18.65 19.54 4.75
N ALA A 282 19.43 19.79 3.69
CA ALA A 282 20.39 20.89 3.60
C ALA A 282 19.71 22.26 3.37
N GLY A 283 18.39 22.31 3.23
CA GLY A 283 17.65 23.54 2.93
C GLY A 283 17.86 24.03 1.49
N VAL A 284 18.32 23.17 0.58
CA VAL A 284 18.57 23.52 -0.82
C VAL A 284 17.39 23.07 -1.69
N ASP A 285 16.80 24.01 -2.41
CA ASP A 285 15.74 23.77 -3.39
C ASP A 285 16.28 24.02 -4.80
N ARG A 286 16.28 22.99 -5.64
CA ARG A 286 16.75 23.07 -7.04
C ARG A 286 15.54 23.07 -7.98
N ARG A 287 15.34 24.18 -8.70
CA ARG A 287 14.33 24.28 -9.78
C ARG A 287 15.03 24.53 -11.10
N GLY A 288 15.07 23.49 -11.95
CA GLY A 288 15.83 23.53 -13.20
C GLY A 288 17.31 23.84 -12.96
N LYS A 289 17.81 24.91 -13.59
CA LYS A 289 19.19 25.41 -13.42
C LYS A 289 19.38 26.33 -12.21
N SER A 290 18.30 26.74 -11.53
CA SER A 290 18.36 27.65 -10.38
C SER A 290 18.45 26.91 -9.05
N VAL A 291 19.28 27.42 -8.14
CA VAL A 291 19.45 26.89 -6.78
C VAL A 291 19.01 27.96 -5.79
N ARG A 292 18.10 27.60 -4.87
CA ARG A 292 17.60 28.48 -3.81
C ARG A 292 17.90 27.88 -2.45
N PHE A 293 18.25 28.74 -1.50
CA PHE A 293 18.51 28.35 -0.13
C PHE A 293 17.31 28.72 0.74
N ARG A 294 16.86 27.77 1.56
CA ARG A 294 15.77 27.88 2.52
C ARG A 294 16.33 27.64 3.92
N ARG A 295 15.58 28.11 4.94
CA ARG A 295 15.91 27.77 6.33
C ARG A 295 15.84 26.26 6.53
N PHE A 296 16.81 25.73 7.27
CA PHE A 296 16.89 24.30 7.58
C PHE A 296 15.58 23.80 8.20
N PRO A 297 15.11 22.60 7.80
CA PRO A 297 14.02 21.93 8.50
C PRO A 297 14.46 21.69 9.95
N ARG A 298 13.86 22.41 10.91
CA ARG A 298 14.17 22.19 12.32
C ARG A 298 13.60 20.84 12.74
N LYS A 299 14.46 19.94 13.25
CA LYS A 299 13.98 18.81 14.05
C LYS A 299 13.22 19.42 15.23
N ARG A 300 11.92 19.15 15.34
CA ARG A 300 11.18 19.40 16.57
C ARG A 300 11.82 18.51 17.63
N GLN A 301 12.59 19.08 18.54
CA GLN A 301 12.98 18.35 19.74
C GLN A 301 11.69 18.08 20.50
N VAL A 302 11.34 16.81 20.63
CA VAL A 302 10.37 16.37 21.61
C VAL A 302 11.17 16.30 22.91
N GLN A 303 10.94 17.27 23.81
CA GLN A 303 11.38 17.20 25.20
C GLN A 303 10.54 16.18 25.95
#